data_AF-A0A957E774-F1
#
_entry.id   AF-A0A957E774-F1
#
_cell.length_a   1.000
_cell.length_b   1.000
_cell.length_c   1.000
_cell.angle_alpha   90.00
_cell.angle_beta   90.00
_cell.angle_gamma   90.00
#
_symmetry.space_group_name_H-M   'P 1'
#
loop_
_entity.id
_entity.type
_entity.pdbx_description
1 polymer ?
#
loop_
_entity_poly.entity_id
_entity_poly.type
_entity_poly.pdbx_seq_one_letter_code
_entity_poly.pdbx_strand_id
1 'polypeptide(L)' 'MSKNLQHYHAYLLRLWREEDGLPWRATLQNPHTGEQEGFASVEQLIDFIRNKTETGEDSPQKTVH' A
#
# COMPACT_ATOMS: atom_id res chain seq x y z
N MET A 1 -22.47 8.00 13.72
CA MET A 1 -21.97 8.50 12.42
C MET A 1 -20.94 7.51 11.90
N SER A 2 -21.38 6.52 11.11
CA SER A 2 -20.47 5.53 10.56
C SER A 2 -19.82 6.14 9.32
N LYS A 3 -18.58 6.64 9.44
CA LYS A 3 -17.82 7.11 8.27
C LYS A 3 -17.69 5.92 7.33
N ASN A 4 -18.26 6.05 6.14
CA ASN A 4 -18.10 5.08 5.06
C ASN A 4 -16.64 5.16 4.59
N LEU A 5 -15.77 4.38 5.25
CA LEU A 5 -14.31 4.33 5.05
C LEU A 5 -13.91 3.48 3.84
N GLN A 6 -14.87 3.08 3.00
CA GLN A 6 -14.66 2.16 1.86
C GLN A 6 -13.60 2.66 0.87
N HIS A 7 -13.28 3.96 0.87
CA HIS A 7 -12.28 4.58 -0.02
C HIS A 7 -11.05 5.12 0.71
N TYR A 8 -10.80 4.70 1.96
CA TYR A 8 -9.64 5.15 2.73
C TYR A 8 -8.62 4.03 2.89
N HIS A 9 -7.40 4.25 2.36
CA HIS A 9 -6.26 3.38 2.57
C HIS A 9 -5.22 4.06 3.45
N ALA A 10 -4.74 3.36 4.47
CA ALA A 10 -3.64 3.78 5.32
C ALA A 10 -2.49 2.79 5.24
N TYR A 11 -1.27 3.29 5.18
CA TYR A 11 -0.06 2.48 5.15
C TYR A 11 1.03 3.12 6.01
N LEU A 12 1.87 2.27 6.64
CA LEU A 12 3.17 2.68 7.13
C LEU A 12 4.19 2.50 6.00
N LEU A 13 4.74 3.61 5.52
CA LEU A 13 5.79 3.63 4.50
C LEU A 13 7.17 3.59 5.16
N ARG A 14 8.02 2.67 4.69
CA ARG A 14 9.47 2.67 4.96
C ARG A 14 10.21 2.85 3.64
N LEU A 15 11.20 3.74 3.65
CA LEU A 15 12.11 4.00 2.54
C LEU A 15 13.54 3.87 3.02
N TRP A 16 14.36 3.14 2.28
CA TRP A 16 15.78 2.99 2.60
C TRP A 16 16.59 2.71 1.34
N ARG A 17 17.90 2.88 1.44
CA ARG A 17 18.88 2.37 0.48
C ARG A 17 20.02 1.76 1.29
N GLU A 18 20.64 0.72 0.78
CA GLU A 18 21.73 0.04 1.49
C GLU A 18 22.99 0.91 1.50
N GLU A 19 23.29 1.57 0.38
CA GLU A 19 24.47 2.42 0.22
C GLU A 19 24.17 3.61 -0.70
N ASP A 20 25.05 4.59 -0.70
CA ASP A 20 24.98 5.73 -1.62
C ASP A 20 25.22 5.27 -3.06
N GLY A 21 24.33 5.68 -3.96
CA GLY A 21 24.36 5.26 -5.37
C GLY A 21 23.55 3.99 -5.68
N LEU A 22 23.09 3.26 -4.65
CA LEU A 22 22.14 2.16 -4.85
C LEU A 22 20.69 2.65 -4.96
N PRO A 23 19.82 1.90 -5.66
CA PRO A 23 18.41 2.24 -5.76
C PRO A 23 17.71 2.28 -4.39
N TRP A 24 16.77 3.21 -4.25
CA TRP A 24 15.87 3.24 -3.11
C TRP A 24 14.94 2.03 -3.11
N ARG A 25 14.78 1.40 -1.96
CA ARG A 25 13.79 0.38 -1.66
C ARG A 25 12.65 0.98 -0.87
N ALA A 26 11.48 0.38 -1.00
CA ALA A 26 10.32 0.77 -0.22
C ALA A 26 9.57 -0.46 0.31
N THR A 27 8.89 -0.29 1.43
CA THR A 27 7.80 -1.20 1.84
C THR A 27 6.61 -0.40 2.31
N LEU A 28 5.42 -0.87 1.96
CA LEU A 28 4.17 -0.45 2.58
C LEU A 28 3.69 -1.56 3.50
N GLN A 29 3.27 -1.19 4.70
CA GLN A 29 2.60 -2.10 5.62
C GLN A 29 1.19 -1.58 5.91
N ASN A 30 0.19 -2.44 5.75
CA ASN A 30 -1.17 -2.15 6.15
C ASN A 30 -1.27 -2.25 7.69
N PRO A 31 -1.61 -1.16 8.41
CA PRO A 31 -1.66 -1.18 9.87
C PRO A 31 -2.85 -2.00 10.42
N HIS A 32 -3.86 -2.28 9.60
CA HIS A 32 -5.04 -3.05 10.00
C HIS A 32 -4.86 -4.56 9.82
N THR A 33 -4.19 -4.99 8.75
CA THR A 33 -3.98 -6.42 8.44
C THR A 33 -2.58 -6.91 8.77
N GLY A 34 -1.61 -6.00 8.88
CA GLY A 34 -0.19 -6.32 9.05
C GLY A 34 0.51 -6.75 7.75
N GLU A 35 -0.22 -6.90 6.65
CA GLU A 35 0.34 -7.26 5.34
C GLU A 35 1.38 -6.24 4.89
N GLN A 36 2.44 -6.75 4.27
CA GLN A 36 3.56 -5.94 3.82
C GLN A 36 3.87 -6.22 2.36
N GLU A 37 3.96 -5.14 1.58
CA GLU A 37 4.37 -5.16 0.18
C GLU A 37 5.72 -4.47 0.03
N GLY A 38 6.64 -5.11 -0.70
CA GLY A 38 8.01 -4.61 -0.92
C GLY A 38 8.22 -4.17 -2.36
N PHE A 39 8.95 -3.06 -2.54
CA PHE A 39 9.21 -2.45 -3.84
C PHE A 39 10.70 -2.25 -4.06
N ALA A 40 11.16 -2.60 -5.26
CA ALA A 40 12.56 -2.49 -5.66
C ALA A 40 12.95 -1.07 -6.06
N SER A 41 11.97 -0.20 -6.32
CA SER A 41 12.16 1.21 -6.63
C SER A 41 10.96 2.06 -6.16
N VAL A 42 11.13 3.38 -6.15
CA VAL A 42 10.04 4.32 -5.80
C VAL A 42 8.98 4.36 -6.89
N GLU A 43 9.35 4.16 -8.15
CA GLU A 43 8.44 4.11 -9.29
C GLU A 43 7.46 2.95 -9.15
N GLN A 44 7.94 1.76 -8.76
CA GLN A 44 7.07 0.61 -8.51
C GLN A 44 6.06 0.86 -7.38
N LEU A 45 6.50 1.55 -6.32
CA LEU A 45 5.62 1.98 -5.23
C LEU A 45 4.52 2.92 -5.73
N ILE A 46 4.89 3.91 -6.56
CA ILE A 46 3.94 4.88 -7.12
C ILE A 46 2.93 4.17 -8.04
N ASP A 47 3.39 3.28 -8.90
CA ASP A 47 2.53 2.51 -9.81
C ASP A 47 1.54 1.65 -9.03
N PHE A 48 1.98 1.01 -7.93
CA PHE A 48 1.10 0.28 -7.03
C PHE A 48 0.01 1.17 -6.43
N ILE A 49 0.39 2.32 -5.84
CA ILE A 49 -0.58 3.24 -5.24
C ILE A 49 -1.56 3.74 -6.29
N ARG A 50 -1.07 4.13 -7.48
CA ARG A 50 -1.89 4.56 -8.61
C ARG A 50 -2.92 3.51 -8.99
N ASN A 51 -2.47 2.29 -9.26
CA ASN A 51 -3.34 1.17 -9.62
C ASN A 51 -4.40 0.90 -8.54
N LYS A 52 -4.03 0.97 -7.25
CA LYS A 52 -4.98 0.79 -6.13
C LYS A 52 -6.00 1.92 -5.99
N THR A 53 -5.65 3.14 -6.40
CA THR A 53 -6.56 4.30 -6.32
C THR A 53 -7.40 4.52 -7.58
N GLU A 54 -6.93 4.08 -8.75
CA GLU A 54 -7.65 4.17 -10.03
C GLU A 54 -8.58 2.98 -10.23
N THR A 55 -8.18 1.79 -9.79
CA THR A 55 -9.05 0.62 -9.71
C THR A 55 -9.83 0.76 -8.41
N GLY A 56 -11.01 1.39 -8.45
CA GLY A 56 -11.92 1.45 -7.31
C GLY A 56 -12.44 0.06 -6.92
N GLU A 57 -11.59 -0.79 -6.36
CA GLU A 57 -11.99 -2.06 -5.74
C GLU A 57 -12.68 -1.76 -4.41
N ASP A 58 -13.90 -1.26 -4.54
CA ASP A 58 -14.94 -1.29 -3.52
C ASP A 58 -15.44 -2.74 -3.42
N SER A 59 -14.55 -3.65 -3.01
CA SER A 59 -14.89 -5.05 -2.78
C SER A 59 -15.07 -5.27 -1.28
N PRO A 60 -16.31 -5.24 -0.75
CA PRO A 60 -16.57 -5.75 0.58
C PRO A 60 -16.32 -7.26 0.52
N GLN A 61 -15.24 -7.71 1.14
CA GLN A 61 -15.06 -9.14 1.41
C GLN A 61 -16.19 -9.57 2.35
N LYS A 62 -17.27 -10.10 1.76
CA LYS A 62 -18.23 -10.96 2.45
C LYS A 62 -17.48 -12.22 2.88
N THR A 63 -16.97 -12.24 4.11
CA THR A 63 -16.71 -13.52 4.79
C THR A 63 -18.05 -14.03 5.30
N VAL A 64 -18.67 -14.89 4.48
CA VAL A 64 -19.70 -15.83 4.92
C VAL A 64 -18.96 -17.04 5.52
N HIS A 65 -19.03 -17.21 6.83
CA HIS A 65 -19.48 -18.45 7.49
C HIS A 65 -19.60 -18.28 9.00
#